data_AF-A0A2N7XGY6-F1
#
_entry.id   AF-A0A2N7XGY6-F1
#
_cell.length_a   1.000
_cell.length_b   1.000
_cell.length_c   1.000
_cell.angle_alpha   90.00
_cell.angle_beta   90.00
_cell.angle_gamma   90.00
#
_symmetry.space_group_name_H-M   'P 1'
#
loop_
_entity.id
_entity.type
_entity.pdbx_description
1 polymer ?
#
loop_
_entity_poly.entity_id
_entity_poly.type
_entity_poly.pdbx_seq_one_letter_code
_entity_poly.pdbx_strand_id
1 'polypeptide(L)'
;MSLYSAGVEYGIHCLVFLVGSSGDTREASVRDLAELQGVPQDYLAKIFTKLAKAKLVVATEGVRGGFKLARPSDEISILDIVNAIDGQKLIFDCREIRGRCALFEGSAPAWALAGQCSVHAVMMTAQKRMEDALAQQTILDLARKVGRKAPAQFNAQVDNWINDRREKKINASTQASADAIIQATDITD
;
A
#
# COMPACT_ATOMS: atom_id res chain seq x y z
N MET A 1 6.37 19.61 1.51
CA MET A 1 6.36 18.23 0.96
C MET A 1 6.20 17.29 2.14
N SER A 2 5.27 16.32 2.07
CA SER A 2 5.05 15.35 3.16
C SER A 2 6.19 14.33 3.25
N LEU A 3 6.43 13.76 4.43
CA LEU A 3 7.43 12.70 4.66
C LEU A 3 7.09 11.45 3.83
N TYR A 4 5.83 11.03 3.89
CA TYR A 4 5.28 9.91 3.14
C TYR A 4 4.56 10.41 1.90
N SER A 5 4.77 9.71 0.79
CA SER A 5 4.26 10.09 -0.54
C SER A 5 2.75 9.88 -0.65
N ALA A 6 2.12 10.52 -1.64
CA ALA A 6 0.74 10.23 -2.02
C ALA A 6 0.54 8.76 -2.40
N GLY A 7 1.60 8.06 -2.82
CA GLY A 7 1.54 6.63 -3.09
C GLY A 7 1.20 5.81 -1.84
N VAL A 8 1.65 6.22 -0.66
CA VAL A 8 1.30 5.58 0.61
C VAL A 8 -0.19 5.72 0.89
N GLU A 9 -0.74 6.92 0.70
CA GLU A 9 -2.18 7.18 0.84
C GLU A 9 -2.98 6.29 -0.12
N TYR A 10 -2.64 6.28 -1.41
CA TYR A 10 -3.36 5.48 -2.41
C TYR A 10 -3.28 3.98 -2.10
N GLY A 11 -2.11 3.50 -1.67
CA GLY A 11 -1.90 2.11 -1.26
C GLY A 11 -2.79 1.73 -0.09
N ILE A 12 -2.77 2.50 1.01
CA ILE A 12 -3.58 2.23 2.20
C ILE A 12 -5.07 2.23 1.84
N HIS A 13 -5.54 3.26 1.14
CA HIS A 13 -6.94 3.35 0.72
C HIS A 13 -7.35 2.12 -0.09
N CYS A 14 -6.59 1.74 -1.12
CA CYS A 14 -6.92 0.58 -1.95
C CYS A 14 -6.86 -0.75 -1.18
N LEU A 15 -5.92 -0.91 -0.23
CA LEU A 15 -5.83 -2.12 0.58
C LEU A 15 -7.02 -2.27 1.54
N VAL A 16 -7.61 -1.18 2.05
CA VAL A 16 -8.87 -1.23 2.82
C VAL A 16 -9.99 -1.85 1.98
N PHE A 17 -10.05 -1.54 0.68
CA PHE A 17 -11.04 -2.12 -0.24
C PHE A 17 -10.76 -3.59 -0.61
N LEU A 18 -9.61 -4.14 -0.22
CA LEU A 18 -9.36 -5.58 -0.27
C LEU A 18 -9.76 -6.31 1.01
N VAL A 19 -10.21 -5.61 2.06
CA VAL A 19 -10.73 -6.23 3.29
C VAL A 19 -12.25 -6.34 3.18
N GLY A 20 -12.79 -7.55 3.17
CA GLY A 20 -14.21 -7.86 3.17
C GLY A 20 -14.90 -7.55 4.49
N SER A 21 -16.24 -7.61 4.50
CA SER A 21 -17.06 -7.28 5.68
C SER A 21 -16.75 -8.17 6.90
N SER A 22 -16.30 -9.40 6.68
CA SER A 22 -15.92 -10.34 7.74
C SER A 22 -14.43 -10.29 8.09
N GLY A 23 -13.68 -9.36 7.49
CA GLY A 23 -12.21 -9.27 7.60
C GLY A 23 -11.45 -10.20 6.64
N ASP A 24 -12.18 -10.97 5.85
CA ASP A 24 -11.68 -11.84 4.78
C ASP A 24 -11.10 -11.03 3.62
N THR A 25 -10.38 -11.70 2.73
CA THR A 25 -9.69 -11.04 1.61
C THR A 25 -10.62 -10.98 0.39
N ARG A 26 -10.84 -9.78 -0.13
CA ARG A 26 -11.48 -9.53 -1.42
C ARG A 26 -10.46 -9.49 -2.53
N GLU A 27 -10.92 -9.79 -3.73
CA GLU A 27 -10.11 -9.74 -4.94
C GLU A 27 -10.62 -8.62 -5.84
N ALA A 28 -9.74 -7.71 -6.23
CA ALA A 28 -10.05 -6.62 -7.16
C ALA A 28 -8.87 -6.33 -8.08
N SER A 29 -9.12 -5.91 -9.32
CA SER A 29 -8.05 -5.48 -10.21
C SER A 29 -7.55 -4.08 -9.84
N VAL A 30 -6.29 -3.77 -10.16
CA VAL A 30 -5.74 -2.41 -9.97
C VAL A 30 -6.56 -1.36 -10.71
N ARG A 31 -7.10 -1.70 -11.88
CA ARG A 31 -7.98 -0.81 -12.65
C ARG A 31 -9.24 -0.47 -11.86
N ASP A 32 -9.90 -1.47 -11.29
CA ASP A 32 -11.12 -1.26 -10.53
C ASP A 32 -10.84 -0.47 -9.24
N LEU A 33 -9.73 -0.76 -8.55
CA LEU A 33 -9.31 0.00 -7.36
C LEU A 33 -8.96 1.46 -7.69
N ALA A 34 -8.29 1.69 -8.82
CA ALA A 34 -7.95 3.03 -9.29
C ALA A 34 -9.20 3.84 -9.60
N GLU A 35 -10.17 3.23 -10.29
CA GLU A 35 -11.46 3.85 -10.59
C GLU A 35 -12.27 4.13 -9.31
N LEU A 36 -12.30 3.17 -8.38
CA LEU A 36 -13.02 3.31 -7.11
C LEU A 36 -12.49 4.46 -6.25
N GLN A 37 -11.18 4.72 -6.30
CA GLN A 37 -10.54 5.84 -5.58
C GLN A 37 -10.43 7.13 -6.38
N GLY A 38 -10.70 7.10 -7.70
CA GLY A 38 -10.45 8.23 -8.59
C GLY A 38 -8.97 8.60 -8.71
N VAL A 39 -8.07 7.61 -8.70
CA VAL A 39 -6.61 7.83 -8.80
C VAL A 39 -6.04 7.30 -10.13
N PRO A 40 -4.87 7.80 -10.60
CA PRO A 40 -4.28 7.34 -11.85
C PRO A 40 -3.89 5.85 -11.81
N GLN A 41 -4.46 5.06 -12.73
CA GLN A 41 -4.25 3.60 -12.79
C GLN A 41 -2.76 3.21 -12.91
N ASP A 42 -2.00 3.85 -13.79
CA ASP A 42 -0.59 3.51 -14.01
C ASP A 42 0.27 3.76 -12.78
N TYR A 43 -0.08 4.79 -12.00
CA TYR A 43 0.61 5.08 -10.75
C TYR A 43 0.24 4.06 -9.68
N LEU A 44 -1.05 3.71 -9.58
CA LEU A 44 -1.49 2.65 -8.67
C LEU A 44 -0.87 1.29 -9.01
N ALA A 45 -0.71 0.97 -10.29
CA ALA A 45 -0.03 -0.26 -10.73
C ALA A 45 1.41 -0.33 -10.22
N LYS A 46 2.17 0.77 -10.30
CA LYS A 46 3.54 0.83 -9.74
C LYS A 46 3.55 0.63 -8.23
N ILE A 47 2.56 1.17 -7.52
CA ILE A 47 2.40 0.98 -6.07
C ILE A 47 2.12 -0.51 -5.76
N PHE A 48 1.19 -1.13 -6.48
CA PHE A 48 0.85 -2.54 -6.30
C PHE A 48 2.00 -3.50 -6.62
N THR A 49 2.87 -3.16 -7.59
CA THR A 49 4.12 -3.90 -7.83
C THR A 49 5.04 -3.87 -6.59
N LYS A 50 5.17 -2.72 -5.93
CA LYS A 50 5.96 -2.61 -4.69
C LYS A 50 5.34 -3.42 -3.54
N LEU A 51 4.01 -3.33 -3.38
CA LEU A 51 3.27 -4.08 -2.37
C LEU A 51 3.37 -5.60 -2.60
N ALA A 52 3.33 -6.05 -3.86
CA ALA A 52 3.51 -7.46 -4.22
C ALA A 52 4.93 -7.95 -3.92
N LYS A 53 5.96 -7.14 -4.25
CA LYS A 53 7.35 -7.44 -3.92
C LYS A 53 7.57 -7.56 -2.41
N ALA A 54 6.86 -6.77 -1.62
CA ALA A 54 6.85 -6.83 -0.16
C ALA A 54 5.95 -7.93 0.43
N LYS A 55 5.31 -8.76 -0.42
CA LYS A 55 4.40 -9.85 -0.01
C LYS A 55 3.22 -9.35 0.84
N LEU A 56 2.73 -8.14 0.56
CA LEU A 56 1.51 -7.59 1.18
C LEU A 56 0.27 -7.91 0.36
N VAL A 57 0.44 -8.02 -0.96
CA VAL A 57 -0.58 -8.49 -1.89
C VAL A 57 -0.02 -9.59 -2.77
N VAL A 58 -0.90 -10.43 -3.30
CA VAL A 58 -0.58 -11.43 -4.30
C VAL A 58 -1.48 -11.21 -5.52
N ALA A 59 -0.89 -11.30 -6.71
CA ALA A 59 -1.65 -11.28 -7.94
C ALA A 59 -2.27 -12.67 -8.16
N THR A 60 -3.54 -12.71 -8.56
CA THR A 60 -4.17 -13.93 -9.05
C THR A 60 -4.12 -13.91 -10.57
N GLU A 61 -3.74 -15.04 -11.17
CA GLU A 61 -3.69 -15.19 -12.63
C GLU A 61 -5.07 -15.44 -13.25
N GLY A 62 -5.16 -15.21 -14.56
CA GLY A 62 -6.35 -15.52 -15.37
C GLY A 62 -7.35 -14.37 -15.52
N VAL A 63 -8.47 -14.67 -16.18
CA VAL A 63 -9.53 -13.69 -16.53
C VAL A 63 -10.14 -13.01 -15.30
N ARG A 64 -10.23 -13.75 -14.19
CA ARG A 64 -10.68 -13.27 -12.87
C ARG A 64 -9.61 -12.51 -12.10
N GLY A 65 -8.40 -12.43 -12.67
CA GLY A 65 -7.20 -11.97 -12.01
C GLY A 65 -7.28 -10.52 -11.54
N GLY A 66 -6.65 -10.28 -10.40
CA GLY A 66 -6.53 -9.03 -9.71
C GLY A 66 -5.51 -9.18 -8.59
N PHE A 67 -5.69 -8.42 -7.52
CA PHE A 67 -4.90 -8.54 -6.31
C PHE A 67 -5.80 -8.88 -5.13
N LYS A 68 -5.25 -9.66 -4.21
CA LYS A 68 -5.80 -9.90 -2.87
C LYS A 68 -4.69 -9.77 -1.84
N LEU A 69 -5.05 -9.59 -0.56
CA LEU A 69 -4.07 -9.59 0.52
C LEU A 69 -3.31 -10.92 0.56
N ALA A 70 -1.99 -10.86 0.69
CA ALA A 70 -1.12 -12.04 0.76
C ALA A 70 -1.00 -12.64 2.18
N ARG A 71 -1.47 -11.90 3.18
CA ARG A 71 -1.49 -12.26 4.61
C ARG A 71 -2.84 -11.84 5.21
N PRO A 72 -3.24 -12.37 6.38
CA PRO A 72 -4.40 -11.89 7.12
C PRO A 72 -4.39 -10.37 7.32
N SER A 73 -5.56 -9.75 7.27
CA SER A 73 -5.71 -8.28 7.32
C SER A 73 -5.33 -7.68 8.69
N ASP A 74 -5.33 -8.48 9.75
CA ASP A 74 -4.82 -8.17 11.08
C ASP A 74 -3.31 -8.36 11.24
N GLU A 75 -2.62 -8.89 10.24
CA GLU A 75 -1.16 -9.06 10.25
C GLU A 75 -0.41 -8.05 9.37
N ILE A 76 -1.14 -7.21 8.62
CA ILE A 76 -0.55 -6.18 7.75
C ILE A 76 -0.63 -4.84 8.45
N SER A 77 0.51 -4.36 8.96
CA SER A 77 0.59 -3.06 9.63
C SER A 77 0.65 -1.89 8.65
N ILE A 78 0.28 -0.68 9.11
CA ILE A 78 0.47 0.53 8.30
C ILE A 78 1.96 0.80 8.06
N LEU A 79 2.82 0.47 9.02
CA LEU A 79 4.27 0.56 8.84
C LEU A 79 4.79 -0.35 7.72
N ASP A 80 4.23 -1.56 7.56
CA ASP A 80 4.59 -2.46 6.46
C ASP A 80 4.29 -1.82 5.10
N ILE A 81 3.10 -1.22 4.97
CA ILE A 81 2.63 -0.57 3.74
C ILE A 81 3.51 0.63 3.40
N VAL A 82 3.80 1.46 4.41
CA VAL A 82 4.69 2.62 4.29
C VAL A 82 6.07 2.20 3.80
N ASN A 83 6.68 1.21 4.47
CA ASN A 83 8.02 0.73 4.13
C ASN A 83 8.07 0.07 2.74
N ALA A 84 7.01 -0.64 2.34
CA ALA A 84 6.92 -1.24 1.01
C ALA A 84 6.92 -0.18 -0.11
N ILE A 85 6.22 0.93 0.09
CA ILE A 85 6.00 1.94 -0.95
C ILE A 85 7.15 2.95 -0.99
N ASP A 86 7.53 3.50 0.17
CA ASP A 86 8.46 4.62 0.29
C ASP A 86 9.84 4.21 0.79
N GLY A 87 10.02 2.96 1.25
CA GLY A 87 11.22 2.51 1.91
C GLY A 87 11.34 3.05 3.35
N GLN A 88 12.38 2.62 4.04
CA GLN A 88 12.75 3.18 5.33
C GLN A 88 13.31 4.59 5.11
N LYS A 89 12.62 5.61 5.64
CA LYS A 89 13.02 7.01 5.52
C LYS A 89 13.48 7.54 6.87
N LEU A 90 14.49 8.39 6.86
CA LEU A 90 14.92 9.14 8.04
C LEU A 90 14.21 10.50 8.06
N ILE A 91 13.62 10.86 9.21
CA ILE A 91 13.07 12.21 9.42
C ILE A 91 14.17 13.23 9.70
N PHE A 92 15.36 12.76 10.05
CA PHE A 92 16.51 13.57 10.41
C PHE A 92 17.82 12.89 10.05
N ASP A 93 18.69 13.60 9.34
CA ASP A 93 20.03 13.15 8.94
C ASP A 93 21.09 13.96 9.70
N CYS A 94 21.71 13.34 10.71
CA CYS A 94 22.71 14.02 11.55
C CYS A 94 23.99 14.26 10.74
N ARG A 95 24.34 15.54 10.54
CA ARG A 95 25.57 15.94 9.84
C ARG A 95 26.77 16.18 10.76
N GLU A 96 26.68 15.76 12.02
CA GLU A 96 27.74 15.90 13.04
C GLU A 96 28.29 17.33 13.14
N ILE A 97 27.43 18.34 13.01
CA ILE A 97 27.84 19.76 12.99
C ILE A 97 28.47 20.23 14.31
N ARG A 98 28.31 19.47 15.39
CA ARG A 98 28.97 19.69 16.68
C ARG A 98 30.50 19.75 16.55
N GLY A 99 31.09 19.02 15.60
CA GLY A 99 32.53 19.10 15.31
C GLY A 99 32.99 20.37 14.59
N ARG A 100 32.05 21.20 14.12
CA ARG A 100 32.32 22.44 13.38
C ARG A 100 32.09 23.69 14.22
N CYS A 101 32.08 23.55 15.55
CA CYS A 101 31.91 24.70 16.44
C CYS A 101 33.04 25.70 16.22
N ALA A 102 32.70 26.98 16.02
CA ALA A 102 33.68 28.04 15.76
C ALA A 102 34.72 28.19 16.89
N LEU A 103 34.34 27.84 18.13
CA LEU A 103 35.22 27.88 19.30
C LEU A 103 36.31 26.81 19.30
N PHE A 104 36.24 25.82 18.41
CA PHE A 104 37.25 24.76 18.30
C PHE A 104 38.39 25.11 17.36
N GLU A 105 38.33 26.26 16.68
CA GLU A 105 39.40 26.77 15.81
C GLU A 105 39.92 25.71 14.79
N GLY A 106 39.00 24.89 14.27
CA GLY A 106 39.31 23.84 13.29
C GLY A 106 39.69 22.47 13.88
N SER A 107 39.78 22.32 15.20
CA SER A 107 40.12 21.04 15.86
C SER A 107 39.15 20.71 17.00
N ALA A 108 38.14 19.90 16.70
CA ALA A 108 37.15 19.49 17.70
C ALA A 108 37.81 18.60 18.79
N PRO A 109 37.62 18.92 20.08
CA PRO A 109 38.09 18.06 21.15
C PRO A 109 37.32 16.72 21.16
N ALA A 110 37.97 15.65 21.62
CA ALA A 110 37.41 14.30 21.58
C ALA A 110 36.02 14.20 22.25
N TRP A 111 35.80 14.92 23.35
CA TRP A 111 34.51 14.93 24.05
C TRP A 111 33.36 15.48 23.20
N ALA A 112 33.62 16.38 22.26
CA ALA A 112 32.58 16.99 21.44
C ALA A 112 31.96 15.99 20.46
N LEU A 113 32.76 15.02 19.99
CA LEU A 113 32.34 13.95 19.08
C LEU A 113 32.13 12.60 19.78
N ALA A 114 32.44 12.51 21.07
CA ALA A 114 32.23 11.30 21.83
C ALA A 114 30.74 10.94 21.91
N GLY A 115 30.43 9.66 21.70
CA GLY A 115 29.08 9.13 21.80
C GLY A 115 28.08 9.69 20.79
N GLN A 116 26.82 9.31 20.99
CA GLN A 116 25.70 9.75 20.17
C GLN A 116 25.37 11.22 20.46
N CYS A 117 25.24 12.04 19.41
CA CYS A 117 24.76 13.41 19.53
C CYS A 117 23.36 13.44 20.18
N SER A 118 23.17 14.21 21.27
CA SER A 118 21.89 14.29 21.98
C SER A 118 20.73 14.77 21.11
N VAL A 119 20.99 15.70 20.18
CA VAL A 119 19.99 16.13 19.20
C VAL A 119 19.59 14.98 18.29
N HIS A 120 20.57 14.23 17.77
CA HIS A 120 20.29 13.06 16.95
C HIS A 120 19.51 11.99 17.73
N ALA A 121 19.84 11.75 19.00
CA ALA A 121 19.13 10.81 19.87
C ALA A 121 17.65 11.19 20.07
N VAL A 122 17.34 12.47 20.29
CA VAL A 122 15.97 12.97 20.38
C VAL A 122 15.22 12.71 19.07
N MET A 123 15.83 13.01 17.93
CA MET A 123 15.21 12.81 16.62
C MET A 123 14.97 11.33 16.30
N MET A 124 15.92 10.45 16.64
CA MET A 124 15.74 8.99 16.50
C MET A 124 14.60 8.47 17.39
N THR A 125 14.49 8.99 18.61
CA THR A 125 13.41 8.63 19.53
C THR A 125 12.05 9.07 18.97
N ALA A 126 11.96 10.27 18.40
CA ALA A 126 10.75 10.77 17.76
C ALA A 126 10.33 9.91 16.55
N GLN A 127 11.28 9.57 15.68
CA GLN A 127 11.03 8.68 14.55
C GLN A 127 10.53 7.31 15.01
N LYS A 128 11.20 6.71 15.99
CA LYS A 128 10.82 5.39 16.52
C LYS A 128 9.38 5.40 17.05
N ARG A 129 8.99 6.43 17.81
CA ARG A 129 7.62 6.55 18.33
C ARG A 129 6.57 6.69 17.22
N MET A 130 6.89 7.43 16.16
CA MET A 130 6.01 7.54 15.00
C MET A 130 5.88 6.18 14.29
N GLU A 131 6.99 5.48 14.05
CA GLU A 131 6.98 4.15 13.43
C GLU A 131 6.23 3.12 14.28
N ASP A 132 6.40 3.15 15.61
CA ASP A 132 5.67 2.29 16.54
C ASP A 132 4.16 2.53 16.47
N ALA A 133 3.73 3.79 16.37
CA ALA A 133 2.32 4.12 16.20
C ALA A 133 1.74 3.58 14.87
N LEU A 134 2.53 3.61 13.79
CA LEU A 134 2.13 3.01 12.50
C LEU A 134 2.11 1.48 12.56
N ALA A 135 3.04 0.87 13.29
CA ALA A 135 3.13 -0.59 13.46
C ALA A 135 1.96 -1.15 14.28
N GLN A 136 1.42 -0.38 15.21
CA GLN A 136 0.28 -0.75 16.06
C GLN A 136 -1.07 -0.70 15.36
N GLN A 137 -1.15 -0.20 14.13
CA GLN A 137 -2.39 -0.14 13.36
C GLN A 137 -2.31 -1.13 12.20
N THR A 138 -3.34 -1.95 12.03
CA THR A 138 -3.45 -2.90 10.92
C THR A 138 -4.41 -2.41 9.85
N ILE A 139 -4.37 -3.02 8.65
CA ILE A 139 -5.36 -2.71 7.62
C ILE A 139 -6.78 -3.12 8.05
N LEU A 140 -6.91 -4.19 8.86
CA LEU A 140 -8.19 -4.57 9.46
C LEU A 140 -8.72 -3.51 10.43
N ASP A 141 -7.86 -2.90 11.24
CA ASP A 141 -8.28 -1.82 12.16
C ASP A 141 -8.83 -0.62 11.40
N LEU A 142 -8.19 -0.25 10.29
CA LEU A 142 -8.68 0.81 9.41
C LEU A 142 -10.01 0.43 8.76
N ALA A 143 -10.10 -0.77 8.19
CA ALA A 143 -11.33 -1.25 7.56
C ALA A 143 -12.50 -1.26 8.54
N ARG A 144 -12.29 -1.72 9.78
CA ARG A 144 -13.28 -1.68 10.86
C ARG A 144 -13.68 -0.26 11.24
N LYS A 145 -12.74 0.67 11.33
CA LYS A 145 -13.04 2.09 11.59
C LYS A 145 -13.89 2.71 10.48
N VAL A 146 -13.57 2.42 9.22
CA VAL A 146 -14.38 2.85 8.07
C VAL A 146 -15.77 2.23 8.15
N GLY A 147 -15.88 0.92 8.38
CA GLY A 147 -17.17 0.22 8.49
C GLY A 147 -18.07 0.74 9.61
N ARG A 148 -17.50 1.17 10.76
CA ARG A 148 -18.28 1.80 11.84
C ARG A 148 -18.83 3.17 11.48
N LYS A 149 -18.16 3.91 10.59
CA LYS A 149 -18.56 5.25 10.16
C LYS A 149 -19.47 5.22 8.93
N ALA A 150 -19.29 4.24 8.07
CA ALA A 150 -20.04 4.10 6.84
C ALA A 150 -21.50 3.69 7.10
N PRO A 151 -22.44 4.07 6.23
CA PRO A 151 -23.80 3.50 6.25
C PRO A 151 -23.76 1.97 6.16
N ALA A 152 -24.68 1.26 6.83
CA ALA A 152 -24.69 -0.21 6.89
C ALA A 152 -24.67 -0.90 5.51
N GLN A 153 -25.30 -0.25 4.52
CA GLN A 153 -25.38 -0.72 3.13
C GLN A 153 -24.13 -0.45 2.29
N PHE A 154 -23.20 0.40 2.74
CA PHE A 154 -22.05 0.82 1.94
C PHE A 154 -21.12 -0.34 1.60
N ASN A 155 -20.82 -1.21 2.57
CA ASN A 155 -19.96 -2.38 2.29
C ASN A 155 -20.59 -3.30 1.24
N ALA A 156 -21.90 -3.56 1.34
CA ALA A 156 -22.62 -4.34 0.35
C ALA A 156 -22.60 -3.67 -1.05
N GLN A 157 -22.71 -2.34 -1.12
CA GLN A 157 -22.59 -1.61 -2.38
C GLN A 157 -21.21 -1.77 -3.01
N VAL A 158 -20.15 -1.70 -2.21
CA VAL A 158 -18.78 -1.91 -2.68
C VAL A 158 -18.59 -3.36 -3.16
N ASP A 159 -19.09 -4.33 -2.40
CA ASP A 159 -18.98 -5.75 -2.77
C ASP A 159 -19.71 -6.03 -4.09
N ASN A 160 -20.93 -5.51 -4.26
CA ASN A 160 -21.67 -5.61 -5.50
C ASN A 160 -20.91 -4.93 -6.66
N TRP A 161 -20.38 -3.72 -6.44
CA TRP A 161 -19.65 -2.98 -7.47
C TRP A 161 -18.40 -3.72 -7.97
N ILE A 162 -17.64 -4.35 -7.05
CA ILE A 162 -16.46 -5.15 -7.41
C ILE A 162 -16.88 -6.45 -8.12
N ASN A 163 -17.89 -7.15 -7.60
CA ASN A 163 -18.35 -8.42 -8.15
C ASN A 163 -18.94 -8.27 -9.55
N ASP A 164 -19.80 -7.28 -9.78
CA ASP A 164 -20.41 -7.00 -11.09
C ASP A 164 -19.35 -6.79 -12.18
N ARG A 165 -18.27 -6.06 -11.86
CA ARG A 165 -17.17 -5.80 -12.81
C ARG A 165 -16.36 -7.06 -13.09
N ARG A 166 -16.16 -7.88 -12.06
CA ARG A 166 -15.47 -9.16 -12.18
C ARG A 166 -16.27 -10.12 -13.07
N GLU A 167 -17.59 -10.20 -12.90
CA GLU A 167 -18.50 -10.97 -13.73
C GLU A 167 -18.54 -10.48 -15.18
N LYS A 168 -18.65 -9.17 -15.41
CA LYS A 168 -18.60 -8.59 -16.76
C LYS A 168 -17.30 -8.94 -17.49
N LYS A 169 -16.17 -8.92 -16.79
CA LYS A 169 -14.86 -9.29 -17.36
C LYS A 169 -14.79 -10.78 -17.72
N ILE A 170 -15.39 -11.64 -16.90
CA ILE A 170 -15.52 -13.08 -17.19
C ILE A 170 -16.35 -13.28 -18.45
N ASN A 171 -17.56 -12.72 -18.49
CA ASN A 171 -18.49 -12.89 -19.60
C ASN A 171 -17.90 -12.37 -20.92
N ALA A 172 -17.22 -11.22 -20.90
CA ALA A 172 -16.54 -10.67 -22.07
C ALA A 172 -15.41 -11.60 -22.58
N SER A 173 -14.65 -12.22 -21.68
CA SER A 173 -13.61 -13.18 -22.07
C SER A 173 -14.19 -14.47 -22.62
N THR A 174 -15.28 -14.99 -22.04
CA THR A 174 -15.96 -16.20 -22.53
C THR A 174 -16.53 -15.98 -23.94
N GLN A 175 -17.13 -14.80 -24.19
CA GLN A 175 -17.61 -14.42 -25.51
C GLN A 175 -16.45 -14.33 -26.53
N ALA A 176 -15.36 -13.65 -26.18
CA ALA A 176 -14.20 -13.52 -27.06
C ALA A 176 -13.56 -14.88 -27.40
N SER A 177 -13.53 -15.83 -26.45
CA SER A 177 -13.05 -17.19 -26.71
C SER A 177 -14.01 -17.98 -27.61
N ALA A 178 -15.33 -17.81 -27.46
CA ALA A 178 -16.33 -18.45 -28.33
C ALA A 178 -16.25 -17.92 -29.77
N ASP A 179 -16.14 -16.60 -29.93
CA ASP A 179 -16.02 -15.95 -31.25
C ASP A 179 -14.73 -16.37 -31.98
N ALA A 180 -13.62 -16.52 -31.25
CA ALA A 180 -12.35 -16.99 -31.82
C ALA A 180 -12.39 -18.47 -32.27
N ILE A 181 -13.16 -19.32 -31.57
CA ILE A 181 -13.37 -20.72 -31.98
C ILE A 181 -14.21 -20.78 -33.26
N ILE A 182 -15.27 -19.98 -33.36
CA ILE A 182 -16.13 -19.91 -34.56
C ILE A 182 -15.32 -19.44 -35.78
N GLN A 183 -14.49 -18.40 -35.62
CA GLN A 183 -13.62 -17.92 -36.70
C GLN A 183 -12.56 -18.93 -37.14
N ALA A 184 -12.09 -19.80 -36.24
CA ALA A 184 -11.11 -20.83 -36.58
C ALA A 184 -11.74 -22.01 -37.36
N THR A 185 -13.03 -22.30 -37.15
CA THR A 185 -13.76 -23.35 -37.90
C THR A 185 -14.17 -22.90 -39.31
N ASP A 186 -14.34 -21.60 -39.56
CA ASP A 186 -14.74 -21.05 -40.87
C ASP A 186 -13.57 -20.90 -41.87
N ILE A 187 -12.33 -21.24 -41.48
CA ILE A 187 -11.12 -21.11 -42.33
C ILE A 187 -10.68 -22.47 -42.93
N THR A 188 -11.32 -23.58 -42.56
CA THR A 188 -10.94 -24.94 -42.99
C THR A 188 -11.79 -25.58 -44.09
N ASP A 189 -12.64 -24.82 -44.78
CA ASP A 189 -13.37 -25.28 -45.98
C ASP A 189 -12.93 -24.55 -47.26
#